data_AF-A0A9D2UGJ9-F1
#
_entry.id   AF-A0A9D2UGJ9-F1
#
_cell.length_a   1.000
_cell.length_b   1.000
_cell.length_c   1.000
_cell.angle_alpha   90.00
_cell.angle_beta   90.00
_cell.angle_gamma   90.00
#
_symmetry.space_group_name_H-M   'P 1'
#
loop_
_entity.id
_entity.type
_entity.pdbx_description
1 polymer ?
#
loop_
_entity_poly.entity_id
_entity_poly.type
_entity_poly.pdbx_seq_one_letter_code
_entity_poly.pdbx_strand_id
1 'polypeptide(L)'
;VARFMLSDTLGNFFPKFRDHNWRLGAWLTTAVMVAGWGSILILGVTDPLGGINTFYPLFGIANQLLAAVALAVCLAIAANKGRFKYLWIIALPLVFDLVVTVVGSYQKIFSSNPAVGYWANHFRYKDALAAGETSLGAAKDVAAMEAVVRNTFVQGSLSILFVVLTLVVVITALIEVVKAKNGHAKESKENPYIESKLYAPAGMIATPAERELEAQWQEFYRKHPDQISGSAGHSGH
;
A
#
# COMPACT_ATOMS: atom_id res chain seq x y z
N VAL A 1 0.75 5.54 9.42
CA VAL A 1 -0.18 5.09 8.35
C VAL A 1 -1.13 4.00 8.85
N ALA A 2 -0.66 2.81 9.26
CA ALA A 2 -1.54 1.70 9.68
C ALA A 2 -2.56 2.05 10.79
N ARG A 3 -2.15 2.82 11.80
CA ARG A 3 -3.03 3.40 12.82
C ARG A 3 -4.21 4.19 12.23
N PHE A 4 -3.95 5.04 11.24
CA PHE A 4 -4.99 5.87 10.61
C PHE A 4 -5.94 5.02 9.78
N MET A 5 -5.41 4.04 9.03
CA MET A 5 -6.25 3.09 8.28
C MET A 5 -7.15 2.24 9.20
N LEU A 6 -6.65 1.83 10.37
CA LEU A 6 -7.45 1.14 11.38
C LEU A 6 -8.51 2.06 11.99
N SER A 7 -8.13 3.30 12.31
CA SER A 7 -9.06 4.31 12.82
C SER A 7 -10.19 4.59 11.82
N ASP A 8 -9.87 4.71 10.54
CA ASP A 8 -10.85 4.92 9.46
C ASP A 8 -11.78 3.71 9.28
N THR A 9 -11.23 2.49 9.36
CA THR A 9 -12.03 1.25 9.26
C THR A 9 -12.97 1.10 10.44
N LEU A 10 -12.49 1.30 11.67
CA LEU A 10 -13.32 1.30 12.88
C LEU A 10 -14.31 2.47 12.86
N GLY A 11 -13.96 3.58 12.23
CA GLY A 11 -14.78 4.76 12.03
C GLY A 11 -16.07 4.51 11.24
N ASN A 12 -16.13 3.45 10.43
CA ASN A 12 -17.37 3.03 9.75
C ASN A 12 -18.39 2.40 10.71
N PHE A 13 -17.95 1.82 11.84
CA PHE A 13 -18.83 1.22 12.85
C PHE A 13 -19.03 2.14 14.05
N PHE A 14 -17.98 2.85 14.45
CA PHE A 14 -17.95 3.76 15.59
C PHE A 14 -17.45 5.15 15.13
N PRO A 15 -18.36 6.10 14.84
CA PRO A 15 -18.02 7.40 14.25
C PRO A 15 -16.95 8.19 14.99
N LYS A 16 -16.81 7.98 16.30
CA LYS A 16 -15.82 8.64 17.15
C LYS A 16 -14.36 8.33 16.75
N PHE A 17 -14.11 7.19 16.09
CA PHE A 17 -12.78 6.85 15.56
C PHE A 17 -12.41 7.64 14.29
N ARG A 18 -13.34 8.36 13.65
CA ARG A 18 -13.01 9.32 12.57
C ARG A 18 -12.39 10.62 13.10
N ASP A 19 -12.59 10.94 14.38
CA ASP A 19 -11.96 12.09 15.01
C ASP A 19 -10.49 11.75 15.36
N HIS A 20 -9.59 12.27 14.54
CA HIS A 20 -8.15 12.06 14.69
C HIS A 20 -7.57 12.72 15.94
N ASN A 21 -8.28 13.70 16.53
CA ASN A 21 -7.88 14.37 17.76
C ASN A 21 -8.33 13.61 19.02
N TRP A 22 -9.15 12.56 18.88
CA TRP A 22 -9.60 11.76 20.01
C TRP A 22 -8.46 10.87 20.55
N ARG A 23 -7.81 11.36 21.61
CA ARG A 23 -6.62 10.75 22.24
C ARG A 23 -6.79 9.28 22.65
N LEU A 24 -7.98 8.89 23.14
CA LEU A 24 -8.19 7.51 23.58
C LEU A 24 -8.28 6.53 22.40
N GLY A 25 -9.09 6.85 21.39
CA GLY A 25 -9.14 6.04 20.15
C GLY A 25 -7.79 6.01 19.44
N ALA A 26 -7.07 7.13 19.52
CA ALA A 26 -5.71 7.22 19.06
C ALA A 26 -4.77 6.23 19.80
N TRP A 27 -4.73 6.23 21.12
CA TRP A 27 -3.85 5.31 21.85
C TRP A 27 -4.24 3.85 21.65
N LEU A 28 -5.54 3.55 21.60
CA LEU A 28 -6.02 2.20 21.40
C LEU A 28 -5.63 1.64 20.02
N THR A 29 -5.86 2.41 18.95
CA THR A 29 -5.46 2.00 17.59
C THR A 29 -3.95 1.84 17.46
N THR A 30 -3.16 2.70 18.12
CA THR A 30 -1.70 2.55 18.17
C THR A 30 -1.29 1.30 18.95
N ALA A 31 -1.87 1.04 20.12
CA ALA A 31 -1.54 -0.12 20.94
C ALA A 31 -1.84 -1.43 20.22
N VAL A 32 -3.01 -1.52 19.55
CA VAL A 32 -3.37 -2.68 18.72
C VAL A 32 -2.37 -2.89 17.58
N MET A 33 -1.97 -1.82 16.89
CA MET A 33 -1.00 -1.90 15.81
C MET A 33 0.38 -2.35 16.31
N VAL A 34 0.85 -1.75 17.41
CA VAL A 34 2.14 -2.12 18.02
C VAL A 34 2.11 -3.57 18.51
N ALA A 35 1.02 -4.02 19.12
CA ALA A 35 0.86 -5.40 19.54
C ALA A 35 0.83 -6.37 18.35
N GLY A 36 0.15 -6.02 17.26
CA GLY A 36 0.12 -6.82 16.03
C GLY A 36 1.48 -6.94 15.36
N TRP A 37 2.23 -5.83 15.24
CA TRP A 37 3.61 -5.89 14.73
C TRP A 37 4.55 -6.60 15.71
N GLY A 38 4.36 -6.40 17.01
CA GLY A 38 5.11 -7.05 18.07
C GLY A 38 4.92 -8.57 18.07
N SER A 39 3.70 -9.06 17.81
CA SER A 39 3.44 -10.50 17.74
C SER A 39 4.13 -11.15 16.54
N ILE A 40 4.16 -10.47 15.39
CA ILE A 40 4.93 -10.93 14.21
C ILE A 40 6.43 -10.98 14.53
N LEU A 41 6.97 -9.99 15.25
CA LEU A 41 8.38 -9.99 15.69
C LEU A 41 8.68 -11.13 16.66
N ILE A 42 7.83 -11.35 17.65
CA ILE A 42 7.98 -12.47 18.59
C ILE A 42 7.98 -13.78 17.82
N LEU A 43 6.99 -13.98 16.94
CA LEU A 43 6.90 -15.19 16.11
C LEU A 43 8.10 -15.36 15.18
N GLY A 44 8.68 -14.27 14.67
CA GLY A 44 9.91 -14.30 13.87
C GLY A 44 11.16 -14.69 14.66
N VAL A 45 11.26 -14.30 15.94
CA VAL A 45 12.41 -14.56 16.81
C VAL A 45 12.31 -15.89 17.55
N THR A 46 11.10 -16.33 17.92
CA THR A 46 10.88 -17.54 18.73
C THR A 46 10.66 -18.80 17.91
N ASP A 47 10.49 -18.71 16.58
CA ASP A 47 10.28 -19.88 15.71
C ASP A 47 11.63 -20.50 15.27
N PRO A 48 11.98 -21.70 15.77
CA PRO A 48 13.26 -22.37 15.48
C PRO A 48 13.42 -22.80 14.01
N LEU A 49 12.37 -22.74 13.20
CA LEU A 49 12.41 -23.07 11.76
C LEU A 49 12.69 -21.86 10.86
N GLY A 50 12.96 -20.69 11.43
CA GLY A 50 13.18 -19.47 10.66
C GLY A 50 11.87 -18.86 10.20
N GLY A 51 11.00 -18.51 11.15
CA GLY A 51 9.73 -17.80 10.89
C GLY A 51 9.89 -16.64 9.89
N ILE A 52 10.93 -15.82 10.04
CA ILE A 52 11.27 -14.73 9.08
C ILE A 52 11.48 -15.24 7.64
N ASN A 53 12.17 -16.35 7.44
CA ASN A 53 12.45 -16.89 6.10
C ASN A 53 11.18 -17.37 5.39
N THR A 54 10.18 -17.80 6.16
CA THR A 54 8.89 -18.25 5.60
C THR A 54 7.94 -17.08 5.30
N PHE A 55 8.04 -15.96 6.03
CA PHE A 55 7.25 -14.75 5.75
C PHE A 55 7.83 -13.88 4.63
N TYR A 56 9.14 -13.92 4.39
CA TYR A 56 9.79 -13.06 3.39
C TYR A 56 9.16 -13.16 1.99
N PRO A 57 8.85 -14.36 1.47
CA PRO A 57 8.15 -14.49 0.19
C PRO A 57 6.73 -13.92 0.21
N LEU A 58 6.03 -14.02 1.35
CA LEU A 58 4.69 -13.46 1.52
C LEU A 58 4.71 -11.93 1.50
N PHE A 59 5.67 -11.31 2.19
CA PHE A 59 5.82 -9.85 2.17
C PHE A 59 6.17 -9.33 0.77
N GLY A 60 6.99 -10.06 0.02
CA GLY A 60 7.29 -9.73 -1.38
C GLY A 60 6.03 -9.66 -2.23
N ILE A 61 5.22 -10.72 -2.22
CA ILE A 61 3.96 -10.77 -2.99
C ILE A 61 2.96 -9.72 -2.49
N ALA A 62 2.78 -9.59 -1.18
CA ALA A 62 1.84 -8.62 -0.60
C ALA A 62 2.20 -7.17 -0.97
N ASN A 63 3.49 -6.82 -0.97
CA ASN A 63 3.95 -5.49 -1.34
C ASN A 63 3.71 -5.19 -2.82
N GLN A 64 3.94 -6.17 -3.69
CA GLN A 64 3.65 -6.00 -5.12
C GLN A 64 2.13 -5.86 -5.35
N LEU A 65 1.30 -6.68 -4.69
CA LEU A 65 -0.16 -6.53 -4.77
C LEU A 65 -0.66 -5.17 -4.26
N LEU A 66 0.00 -4.60 -3.25
CA LEU A 66 -0.29 -3.24 -2.79
C LEU A 66 0.16 -2.17 -3.80
N ALA A 67 1.30 -2.38 -4.47
CA ALA A 67 1.76 -1.51 -5.55
C ALA A 67 0.78 -1.51 -6.72
N ALA A 68 0.25 -2.67 -7.12
CA ALA A 68 -0.80 -2.79 -8.13
C ALA A 68 -2.05 -1.99 -7.74
N VAL A 69 -2.49 -2.08 -6.47
CA VAL A 69 -3.62 -1.29 -5.96
C VAL A 69 -3.35 0.21 -6.04
N ALA A 70 -2.16 0.66 -5.62
CA ALA A 70 -1.79 2.06 -5.67
C ALA A 70 -1.75 2.59 -7.12
N LEU A 71 -1.13 1.84 -8.04
CA LEU A 71 -1.06 2.19 -9.45
C LEU A 71 -2.45 2.22 -10.10
N ALA A 72 -3.34 1.29 -9.76
CA ALA A 72 -4.72 1.28 -10.23
C ALA A 72 -5.50 2.53 -9.77
N VAL A 73 -5.35 2.91 -8.50
CA VAL A 73 -5.97 4.14 -7.97
C VAL A 73 -5.39 5.39 -8.65
N CYS A 74 -4.07 5.47 -8.81
CA CYS A 74 -3.43 6.56 -9.54
C CYS A 74 -3.92 6.66 -10.99
N LEU A 75 -4.10 5.51 -11.66
CA LEU A 75 -4.64 5.45 -13.03
C LEU A 75 -6.07 6.02 -13.10
N ALA A 76 -6.93 5.62 -12.16
CA ALA A 76 -8.31 6.12 -12.08
C ALA A 76 -8.34 7.64 -11.80
N ILE A 77 -7.50 8.14 -10.89
CA ILE A 77 -7.40 9.58 -10.59
C ILE A 77 -6.94 10.35 -11.82
N ALA A 78 -5.87 9.90 -12.49
CA ALA A 78 -5.34 10.57 -13.67
C ALA A 78 -6.35 10.64 -14.83
N ALA A 79 -7.16 9.58 -15.00
CA ALA A 79 -8.24 9.56 -15.99
C ALA A 79 -9.35 10.56 -15.65
N ASN A 80 -9.75 10.64 -14.38
CA ASN A 80 -10.75 11.62 -13.92
C ASN A 80 -10.24 13.07 -14.04
N LYS A 81 -8.92 13.30 -14.00
CA LYS A 81 -8.31 14.61 -14.30
C LYS A 81 -8.18 14.92 -15.80
N GLY A 82 -8.72 14.08 -16.69
CA GLY A 82 -8.65 14.26 -18.14
C GLY A 82 -7.26 14.03 -18.75
N ARG A 83 -6.30 13.48 -18.00
CA ARG A 83 -4.90 13.30 -18.44
C ARG A 83 -4.69 12.03 -19.29
N PHE A 84 -5.60 11.75 -20.21
CA PHE A 84 -5.62 10.51 -21.00
C PHE A 84 -4.33 10.23 -21.78
N LYS A 85 -3.68 11.27 -22.31
CA LYS A 85 -2.39 11.16 -23.04
C LYS A 85 -1.26 10.53 -22.21
N TYR A 86 -1.32 10.67 -20.88
CA TYR A 86 -0.25 10.23 -19.99
C TYR A 86 -0.56 8.91 -19.26
N LEU A 87 -1.75 8.34 -19.45
CA LEU A 87 -2.16 7.12 -18.73
C LEU A 87 -1.27 5.92 -19.01
N TRP A 88 -0.67 5.83 -20.19
CA TRP A 88 0.23 4.73 -20.54
C TRP A 88 1.46 4.65 -19.61
N ILE A 89 1.91 5.78 -19.05
CA ILE A 89 3.03 5.85 -18.10
C ILE A 89 2.69 5.07 -16.81
N ILE A 90 1.42 5.09 -16.40
CA ILE A 90 0.93 4.37 -15.22
C ILE A 90 0.50 2.95 -15.59
N ALA A 91 -0.17 2.79 -16.74
CA ALA A 91 -0.71 1.51 -17.18
C ALA A 91 0.39 0.48 -17.49
N LEU A 92 1.53 0.90 -18.06
CA LEU A 92 2.64 0.00 -18.37
C LEU A 92 3.20 -0.71 -17.11
N PRO A 93 3.65 -0.01 -16.05
CA PRO A 93 4.11 -0.66 -14.84
C PRO A 93 2.98 -1.41 -14.13
N LEU A 94 1.73 -0.93 -14.17
CA LEU A 94 0.58 -1.64 -13.60
C LEU A 94 0.37 -3.00 -14.27
N VAL A 95 0.38 -3.07 -15.59
CA VAL A 95 0.20 -4.32 -16.34
C VAL A 95 1.36 -5.27 -16.07
N PHE A 96 2.60 -4.78 -16.08
CA PHE A 96 3.75 -5.60 -15.76
C PHE A 96 3.66 -6.21 -14.36
N ASP A 97 3.38 -5.37 -13.35
CA ASP A 97 3.25 -5.79 -11.96
C ASP A 97 2.11 -6.79 -11.79
N LEU A 98 0.93 -6.52 -12.37
CA LEU A 98 -0.22 -7.44 -12.36
C LEU A 98 0.12 -8.80 -12.97
N VAL A 99 0.79 -8.83 -14.12
CA VAL A 99 1.13 -10.09 -14.78
C VAL A 99 2.07 -10.91 -13.88
N VAL A 100 3.15 -10.30 -13.38
CA VAL A 100 4.12 -11.01 -12.53
C VAL A 100 3.49 -11.48 -11.23
N THR A 101 2.70 -10.63 -10.57
CA THR A 101 2.08 -10.94 -9.27
C THR A 101 0.98 -11.97 -9.37
N VAL A 102 0.10 -11.87 -10.37
CA VAL A 102 -1.00 -12.82 -10.57
C VAL A 102 -0.46 -14.18 -11.00
N VAL A 103 0.53 -14.22 -11.90
CA VAL A 103 1.19 -15.48 -12.29
C VAL A 103 1.92 -16.10 -11.10
N GLY A 104 2.68 -15.30 -10.34
CA GLY A 104 3.36 -15.78 -9.14
C GLY A 104 2.38 -16.33 -8.10
N SER A 105 1.28 -15.63 -7.88
CA SER A 105 0.23 -16.07 -6.95
C SER A 105 -0.48 -17.32 -7.46
N TYR A 106 -0.75 -17.41 -8.76
CA TYR A 106 -1.34 -18.60 -9.38
C TYR A 106 -0.45 -19.83 -9.14
N GLN A 107 0.86 -19.72 -9.37
CA GLN A 107 1.81 -20.80 -9.09
C GLN A 107 1.83 -21.15 -7.60
N LYS A 108 1.81 -20.15 -6.70
CA LYS A 108 1.82 -20.36 -5.26
C LYS A 108 0.53 -21.02 -4.74
N ILE A 109 -0.61 -20.75 -5.37
CA ILE A 109 -1.90 -21.31 -4.97
C ILE A 109 -2.12 -22.69 -5.59
N PHE A 110 -1.86 -22.88 -6.89
CA PHE A 110 -2.29 -24.07 -7.61
C PHE A 110 -1.17 -25.07 -7.96
N SER A 111 0.11 -24.74 -7.74
CA SER A 111 1.20 -25.68 -8.04
C SER A 111 1.11 -26.93 -7.17
N SER A 112 1.24 -28.10 -7.80
CA SER A 112 1.36 -29.40 -7.14
C SER A 112 2.74 -29.66 -6.53
N ASN A 113 3.76 -28.88 -6.90
CA ASN A 113 5.10 -28.98 -6.31
C ASN A 113 5.11 -28.35 -4.90
N PRO A 114 5.38 -29.10 -3.81
CA PRO A 114 5.42 -28.59 -2.45
C PRO A 114 6.47 -27.50 -2.18
N ALA A 115 7.52 -27.42 -3.00
CA ALA A 115 8.50 -26.32 -2.90
C ALA A 115 7.94 -24.98 -3.40
N VAL A 116 6.90 -25.02 -4.24
CA VAL A 116 6.31 -23.83 -4.86
C VAL A 116 4.94 -23.54 -4.26
N GLY A 117 4.04 -24.52 -4.20
CA GLY A 117 2.63 -24.38 -3.85
C GLY A 117 2.36 -24.45 -2.35
N TYR A 118 1.61 -23.48 -1.82
CA TYR A 118 1.23 -23.43 -0.41
C TYR A 118 0.38 -24.64 0.00
N TRP A 119 -0.62 -25.00 -0.81
CA TRP A 119 -1.53 -26.12 -0.52
C TRP A 119 -0.84 -27.47 -0.70
N ALA A 120 0.01 -27.62 -1.72
CA ALA A 120 0.82 -28.83 -1.89
C ALA A 120 1.75 -29.06 -0.68
N ASN A 121 2.37 -27.99 -0.17
CA ASN A 121 3.20 -28.10 1.03
C ASN A 121 2.36 -28.38 2.29
N HIS A 122 1.20 -27.74 2.42
CA HIS A 122 0.28 -27.97 3.52
C HIS A 122 -0.13 -29.45 3.63
N PHE A 123 -0.61 -30.04 2.54
CA PHE A 123 -1.03 -31.44 2.53
C PHE A 123 0.14 -32.38 2.78
N ARG A 124 1.31 -32.13 2.18
CA ARG A 124 2.51 -32.94 2.43
C ARG A 124 2.88 -33.04 3.91
N TYR A 125 2.90 -31.91 4.63
CA TYR A 125 3.22 -31.90 6.06
C TYR A 125 2.09 -32.48 6.92
N LYS A 126 0.83 -32.27 6.54
CA LYS A 126 -0.34 -32.84 7.21
C LYS A 126 -0.37 -34.36 7.10
N ASP A 127 -0.08 -34.90 5.92
CA ASP A 127 -0.09 -36.34 5.65
C ASP A 127 1.08 -37.03 6.37
N ALA A 128 2.25 -36.39 6.42
CA ALA A 128 3.39 -36.89 7.18
C ALA A 128 3.10 -36.94 8.69
N LEU A 129 2.48 -35.90 9.26
CA LEU A 129 2.01 -35.94 10.66
C LEU A 129 1.01 -37.08 10.89
N ALA A 130 0.08 -37.31 9.96
CA ALA A 130 -0.89 -38.40 10.06
C ALA A 130 -0.23 -39.78 9.95
N ALA A 131 0.89 -39.90 9.24
CA ALA A 131 1.70 -41.11 9.15
C ALA A 131 2.58 -41.37 10.38
N GLY A 132 2.59 -40.46 11.36
CA GLY A 132 3.42 -40.58 12.57
C GLY A 132 4.87 -40.15 12.37
N GLU A 133 5.18 -39.45 11.27
CA GLU A 133 6.51 -38.88 11.03
C GLU A 133 6.80 -37.78 12.05
N THR A 134 8.00 -37.79 12.63
CA THR A 134 8.42 -36.80 13.63
C THR A 134 9.29 -35.69 13.03
N SER A 135 9.62 -35.77 11.74
CA SER A 135 10.44 -34.79 11.04
C SER A 135 10.20 -34.85 9.54
N LEU A 136 10.20 -33.70 8.86
CA LEU A 136 10.07 -33.63 7.40
C LEU A 136 10.74 -32.38 6.86
N GLY A 137 11.66 -32.57 5.91
CA GLY A 137 12.38 -31.46 5.26
C GLY A 137 13.17 -30.64 6.28
N ALA A 138 12.85 -29.35 6.40
CA ALA A 138 13.49 -28.45 7.38
C ALA A 138 12.90 -28.59 8.80
N ALA A 139 11.74 -29.21 8.97
CA ALA A 139 11.11 -29.41 10.28
C ALA A 139 11.70 -30.63 10.98
N LYS A 140 12.30 -30.42 12.16
CA LYS A 140 13.03 -31.47 12.90
C LYS A 140 12.22 -32.11 14.03
N ASP A 141 11.03 -31.60 14.31
CA ASP A 141 10.13 -32.11 15.34
C ASP A 141 8.65 -31.96 14.91
N VAL A 142 7.76 -32.57 15.68
CA VAL A 142 6.31 -32.57 15.42
C VAL A 142 5.72 -31.15 15.52
N ALA A 143 6.12 -30.37 16.52
CA ALA A 143 5.63 -29.01 16.71
C ALA A 143 5.98 -28.10 15.53
N ALA A 144 7.18 -28.28 14.98
CA ALA A 144 7.66 -27.63 13.78
C ALA A 144 6.83 -28.01 12.55
N MET A 145 6.50 -29.29 12.39
CA MET A 145 5.63 -29.74 11.30
C MET A 145 4.21 -29.15 11.42
N GLU A 146 3.63 -29.10 12.63
CA GLU A 146 2.33 -28.47 12.88
C GLU A 146 2.35 -26.96 12.58
N ALA A 147 3.44 -26.28 12.92
CA ALA A 147 3.63 -24.87 12.59
C ALA A 147 3.66 -24.65 11.07
N VAL A 148 4.33 -25.52 10.30
CA VAL A 148 4.34 -25.45 8.82
C VAL A 148 2.92 -25.65 8.27
N VAL A 149 2.15 -26.60 8.79
CA VAL A 149 0.74 -26.82 8.37
C VAL A 149 -0.11 -25.57 8.62
N ARG A 150 -0.02 -24.97 9.81
CA ARG A 150 -0.74 -23.74 10.14
C ARG A 150 -0.31 -22.57 9.27
N ASN A 151 1.01 -22.38 9.09
CA ASN A 151 1.56 -21.27 8.33
C ASN A 151 1.17 -21.36 6.85
N THR A 152 1.31 -22.54 6.23
CA THR A 152 0.92 -22.77 4.83
C THR A 152 -0.57 -22.59 4.58
N PHE A 153 -1.42 -22.96 5.55
CA PHE A 153 -2.86 -22.69 5.50
C PHE A 153 -3.18 -21.20 5.49
N VAL A 154 -2.60 -20.45 6.44
CA VAL A 154 -2.78 -18.99 6.55
C VAL A 154 -2.23 -18.30 5.30
N GLN A 155 -1.05 -18.69 4.82
CA GLN A 155 -0.43 -18.15 3.60
C GLN A 155 -1.28 -18.41 2.36
N GLY A 156 -1.73 -19.65 2.17
CA GLY A 156 -2.59 -20.02 1.03
C GLY A 156 -3.89 -19.23 1.02
N SER A 157 -4.55 -19.12 2.17
CA SER A 157 -5.81 -18.41 2.31
C SER A 157 -5.67 -16.90 2.12
N LEU A 158 -4.65 -16.28 2.74
CA LEU A 158 -4.38 -14.84 2.60
C LEU A 158 -3.95 -14.48 1.17
N SER A 159 -3.18 -15.33 0.50
CA SER A 159 -2.78 -15.12 -0.90
C SER A 159 -3.99 -15.05 -1.82
N ILE A 160 -4.96 -15.96 -1.67
CA ILE A 160 -6.22 -15.94 -2.42
C ILE A 160 -6.98 -14.63 -2.16
N LEU A 161 -7.15 -14.27 -0.88
CA LEU A 161 -7.86 -13.07 -0.49
C LEU A 161 -7.25 -11.81 -1.11
N PHE A 162 -5.93 -11.64 -1.02
CA PHE A 162 -5.26 -10.45 -1.55
C PHE A 162 -5.34 -10.36 -3.07
N VAL A 163 -5.13 -11.45 -3.79
CA VAL A 163 -5.24 -11.44 -5.27
C VAL A 163 -6.65 -11.07 -5.70
N VAL A 164 -7.67 -11.68 -5.08
CA VAL A 164 -9.08 -11.35 -5.40
C VAL A 164 -9.37 -9.88 -5.12
N LEU A 165 -8.95 -9.36 -3.97
CA LEU A 165 -9.14 -7.96 -3.61
C LEU A 165 -8.43 -7.02 -4.59
N THR A 166 -7.17 -7.30 -4.93
CA THR A 166 -6.40 -6.51 -5.89
C THR A 166 -7.07 -6.51 -7.26
N LEU A 167 -7.53 -7.67 -7.76
CA LEU A 167 -8.23 -7.76 -9.04
C LEU A 167 -9.53 -6.96 -9.03
N VAL A 168 -10.32 -7.01 -7.95
CA VAL A 168 -11.53 -6.18 -7.80
C VAL A 168 -11.19 -4.69 -7.86
N VAL A 169 -10.13 -4.25 -7.17
CA VAL A 169 -9.70 -2.84 -7.20
C VAL A 169 -9.23 -2.42 -8.59
N VAL A 170 -8.48 -3.27 -9.28
CA VAL A 170 -8.05 -3.02 -10.66
C VAL A 170 -9.24 -2.92 -11.60
N ILE A 171 -10.20 -3.84 -11.50
CA ILE A 171 -11.42 -3.81 -12.32
C ILE A 171 -12.22 -2.53 -12.06
N THR A 172 -12.40 -2.15 -10.79
CA THR A 172 -13.12 -0.91 -10.46
C THR A 172 -12.37 0.33 -10.96
N ALA A 173 -11.04 0.37 -10.87
CA ALA A 173 -10.24 1.43 -11.46
C ALA A 173 -10.41 1.52 -12.98
N LEU A 174 -10.39 0.39 -13.69
CA LEU A 174 -10.62 0.33 -15.14
C LEU A 174 -12.02 0.82 -15.51
N ILE A 175 -13.04 0.42 -14.76
CA ILE A 175 -14.41 0.92 -14.93
C ILE A 175 -14.44 2.45 -14.78
N GLU A 176 -13.76 3.00 -13.79
CA GLU A 176 -13.68 4.45 -13.58
C GLU A 176 -12.94 5.17 -14.71
N VAL A 177 -11.89 4.57 -15.29
CA VAL A 177 -11.21 5.11 -16.48
C VAL A 177 -12.16 5.15 -17.67
N VAL A 178 -12.96 4.10 -17.90
CA VAL A 178 -13.94 4.05 -19.01
C VAL A 178 -15.04 5.08 -18.80
N LYS A 179 -15.59 5.21 -17.58
CA LYS A 179 -16.57 6.25 -17.25
C LYS A 179 -16.02 7.66 -17.51
N ALA A 180 -14.81 7.94 -17.03
CA ALA A 180 -14.16 9.22 -17.25
C ALA A 180 -13.96 9.52 -18.74
N LYS A 181 -13.57 8.51 -19.55
CA LYS A 181 -13.45 8.64 -21.00
C LYS A 181 -14.79 8.93 -21.68
N ASN A 182 -15.88 8.36 -21.17
CA ASN A 182 -17.24 8.56 -21.66
C ASN A 182 -17.90 9.85 -21.11
N GLY A 183 -17.11 10.82 -20.63
CA GLY A 183 -17.63 12.11 -20.16
C GLY A 183 -18.21 12.12 -18.74
N HIS A 184 -18.11 11.02 -18.00
CA HIS A 184 -18.58 10.91 -16.61
C HIS A 184 -17.42 11.07 -15.60
N ALA A 185 -16.49 11.99 -15.89
CA ALA A 185 -15.38 12.28 -15.00
C ALA A 185 -15.89 12.95 -13.71
N LYS A 186 -15.35 12.53 -12.56
CA LYS A 186 -15.68 13.10 -11.25
C LYS A 186 -15.14 14.54 -11.13
N GLU A 187 -15.92 15.42 -10.50
CA GLU A 187 -15.48 16.79 -10.22
C GLU A 187 -14.25 16.82 -9.33
N SER A 188 -13.31 17.72 -9.67
CA SER A 188 -12.13 17.95 -8.86
C SER A 188 -12.49 18.75 -7.62
N LYS A 189 -12.03 18.28 -6.45
CA LYS A 189 -12.05 19.04 -5.19
C LYS A 189 -10.72 19.76 -4.91
N GLU A 190 -9.79 19.75 -5.88
CA GLU A 190 -8.53 20.47 -5.75
C GLU A 190 -8.78 21.97 -5.95
N ASN A 191 -8.11 22.80 -5.13
CA ASN A 191 -8.14 24.24 -5.32
C ASN A 191 -7.61 24.59 -6.72
N PRO A 192 -8.17 25.62 -7.38
CA PRO A 192 -7.67 26.07 -8.67
C PRO A 192 -6.18 26.40 -8.55
N TYR A 193 -5.43 26.08 -9.61
CA TYR A 193 -4.01 26.38 -9.67
C TYR A 193 -3.81 27.90 -9.54
N ILE A 194 -3.05 28.31 -8.52
CA ILE A 194 -2.63 29.70 -8.33
C ILE A 194 -1.12 29.71 -8.57
N GLU A 195 -0.67 30.55 -9.49
CA GLU A 195 0.75 30.71 -9.77
C GLU A 195 1.48 31.26 -8.53
N SER A 196 2.54 30.57 -8.13
CA SER A 196 3.38 31.01 -7.02
C SER A 196 4.08 32.30 -7.40
N LYS A 197 3.88 33.36 -6.62
CA LYS A 197 4.61 34.62 -6.75
C LYS A 197 5.96 34.62 -6.04
N LEU A 198 6.33 33.49 -5.42
CA LEU A 198 7.63 33.32 -4.78
C LEU A 198 8.70 33.09 -5.84
N TYR A 199 9.76 33.89 -5.77
CA TYR A 199 10.98 33.68 -6.54
C TYR A 199 11.57 32.30 -6.21
N ALA A 200 11.91 31.55 -7.25
CA ALA A 200 12.64 30.30 -7.15
C ALA A 200 13.80 30.33 -8.17
N PRO A 201 14.98 29.80 -7.82
CA PRO A 201 16.12 29.70 -8.74
C PRO A 201 15.77 28.87 -9.97
N ALA A 202 16.47 29.10 -11.10
CA ALA A 202 16.14 28.45 -12.37
C ALA A 202 16.50 26.93 -12.39
N GLY A 203 17.33 26.47 -11.46
CA GLY A 203 17.75 25.08 -11.35
C GLY A 203 17.67 24.53 -9.92
N MET A 204 17.99 23.24 -9.76
CA MET A 204 17.99 22.57 -8.45
C MET A 204 19.04 23.13 -7.47
N ILE A 205 20.08 23.78 -7.99
CA ILE A 205 21.13 24.42 -7.19
C ILE A 205 21.20 25.89 -7.61
N ALA A 206 20.90 26.78 -6.67
CA ALA A 206 21.03 28.22 -6.89
C ALA A 206 22.50 28.61 -7.07
N THR A 207 22.78 29.32 -8.16
CA THR A 207 24.06 30.00 -8.38
C THR A 207 24.28 31.11 -7.35
N PRO A 208 25.51 31.57 -7.12
CA PRO A 208 25.77 32.67 -6.17
C PRO A 208 24.94 33.93 -6.45
N ALA A 209 24.77 34.31 -7.73
CA ALA A 209 23.95 35.46 -8.11
C ALA A 209 22.45 35.22 -7.85
N GLU A 210 21.94 34.01 -8.08
CA GLU A 210 20.54 33.67 -7.78
C GLU A 210 20.27 33.64 -6.28
N ARG A 211 21.24 33.29 -5.43
CA ARG A 211 21.10 33.35 -3.97
C ARG A 211 21.04 34.78 -3.45
N GLU A 212 21.82 35.67 -4.04
CA GLU A 212 21.74 37.09 -3.72
C GLU A 212 20.39 37.67 -4.14
N LEU A 213 19.92 37.31 -5.34
CA LEU A 213 18.59 37.69 -5.81
C LEU A 213 17.47 37.09 -4.94
N GLU A 214 17.60 35.84 -4.50
CA GLU A 214 16.69 35.22 -3.55
C GLU A 214 16.65 35.98 -2.22
N ALA A 215 17.80 36.39 -1.68
CA ALA A 215 17.87 37.20 -0.47
C ALA A 215 17.16 38.55 -0.63
N GLN A 216 17.31 39.21 -1.79
CA GLN A 216 16.61 40.46 -2.10
C GLN A 216 15.09 40.26 -2.18
N TRP A 217 14.63 39.18 -2.83
CA TRP A 217 13.22 38.83 -2.88
C TRP A 217 12.65 38.49 -1.51
N GLN A 218 13.38 37.77 -0.67
CA GLN A 218 12.97 37.49 0.72
C GLN A 218 12.83 38.77 1.54
N GLU A 219 13.74 39.73 1.39
CA GLU A 219 13.61 41.03 2.05
C GLU A 219 12.40 41.82 1.53
N PHE A 220 12.18 41.79 0.21
CA PHE A 220 11.00 42.40 -0.41
C PHE A 220 9.70 41.82 0.12
N TYR A 221 9.60 40.48 0.20
CA TYR A 221 8.44 39.78 0.75
C TYR A 221 8.20 40.09 2.23
N ARG A 222 9.25 40.27 3.02
CA ARG A 222 9.13 40.68 4.43
C ARG A 222 8.53 42.09 4.57
N LYS A 223 8.80 42.98 3.61
CA LYS A 223 8.25 44.35 3.56
C LYS A 223 6.86 44.41 2.90
N HIS A 224 6.55 43.48 2.00
CA HIS A 224 5.32 43.41 1.22
C HIS A 224 4.65 42.02 1.32
N PRO A 225 4.13 41.66 2.51
CA PRO A 225 3.58 40.32 2.76
C PRO A 225 2.32 40.03 1.92
N ASP A 226 1.61 41.06 1.49
CA ASP A 226 0.45 41.01 0.59
C ASP A 226 0.80 40.49 -0.82
N GLN A 227 2.06 40.63 -1.26
CA GLN A 227 2.50 40.14 -2.56
C GLN A 227 2.81 38.64 -2.59
N ILE A 228 2.99 38.01 -1.41
CA ILE A 228 3.16 36.56 -1.27
C ILE A 228 1.82 35.85 -1.45
N SER A 229 0.76 36.42 -0.86
CA SER A 229 -0.58 35.90 -1.04
C SER A 229 -1.11 36.34 -2.41
N GLY A 230 -1.24 35.42 -3.35
CA GLY A 230 -2.31 35.55 -4.33
C GLY A 230 -3.60 35.77 -3.54
N SER A 231 -4.20 36.96 -3.67
CA SER A 231 -5.44 37.34 -3.00
C SER A 231 -6.52 36.29 -3.24
N ALA A 232 -6.57 35.28 -2.38
CA ALA A 232 -7.81 34.71 -1.93
C ALA A 232 -8.36 35.70 -0.90
N GLY A 233 -8.90 36.80 -1.41
CA GLY A 233 -9.87 37.58 -0.66
C GLY A 233 -10.98 36.63 -0.26
N HIS A 234 -10.95 36.17 0.99
CA HIS A 234 -12.13 35.76 1.71
C HIS A 234 -13.04 37.00 1.83
N SER A 235 -13.73 37.36 0.74
CA SER A 235 -14.94 38.17 0.84
C SER A 235 -16.05 37.21 1.20
N GLY A 236 -16.52 37.30 2.45
CA GLY A 236 -17.58 36.44 2.97
C GLY A 236 -18.84 36.49 2.13
N HIS A 237 -19.49 35.34 2.02
CA HIS A 237 -20.88 35.09 2.42
C HIS A 237 -21.10 33.58 2.51
#